data_AF-A0A0J9U8T0-F1
#
_entry.id   AF-A0A0J9U8T0-F1
#
_cell.length_a   1.000
_cell.length_b   1.000
_cell.length_c   1.000
_cell.angle_alpha   90.00
_cell.angle_beta   90.00
_cell.angle_gamma   90.00
#
_symmetry.space_group_name_H-M   'P 1'
#
loop_
_entity.id
_entity.type
_entity.pdbx_description
1 polymer ?
#
loop_
_entity_poly.entity_id
_entity_poly.type
_entity_poly.pdbx_seq_one_letter_code
_entity_poly.pdbx_strand_id
1 'polypeptide(L)'
;MRWSTSRRRKKEYLDHIENSMQDAFTKLLGPPEGLLFRTYLRAWKIFKDPSTMPECVELIHHTLLLWMSIRLTTRSSFIVGEETLGMKQNILDETNPNHGKIPLPPVLGAQMDLILIHHIQTKLRRELLDKLQKMMSKNKQSTWLVTYLVIFILLHNTALITAHDAGYAKKHGMKVR
;
A
#
# COMPACT_ATOMS: atom_id res chain seq x y z
N MET A 1 14.75 25.59 9.17
CA MET A 1 13.32 25.62 8.78
C MET A 1 12.87 24.52 7.79
N ARG A 2 13.77 23.73 7.18
CA ARG A 2 13.44 22.71 6.13
C ARG A 2 13.02 21.33 6.66
N TRP A 3 13.17 21.06 7.97
CA TRP A 3 12.92 19.75 8.59
C TRP A 3 11.48 19.56 9.12
N SER A 4 10.73 20.63 9.40
CA SER A 4 9.35 20.50 9.92
C SER A 4 8.32 20.17 8.83
N THR A 5 8.53 20.64 7.60
CA THR A 5 7.67 20.37 6.43
C THR A 5 7.77 18.93 5.92
N SER A 6 8.87 18.22 6.18
CA SER A 6 8.99 16.79 5.87
C SER A 6 8.22 15.92 6.87
N ARG A 7 8.30 16.23 8.17
CA ARG A 7 7.53 15.53 9.22
C ARG A 7 6.03 15.71 9.09
N ARG A 8 5.57 16.93 8.79
CA ARG A 8 4.14 17.23 8.63
C ARG A 8 3.53 16.48 7.45
N ARG A 9 4.18 16.52 6.28
CA ARG A 9 3.75 15.75 5.10
C ARG A 9 3.71 14.26 5.40
N LYS A 10 4.73 13.72 6.06
CA LYS A 10 4.73 12.31 6.47
C LYS A 10 3.49 11.96 7.29
N LYS A 11 3.13 12.78 8.28
CA LYS A 11 1.94 12.57 9.12
C LYS A 11 0.65 12.59 8.29
N GLU A 12 0.49 13.58 7.42
CA GLU A 12 -0.70 13.70 6.55
C GLU A 12 -0.87 12.47 5.63
N TYR A 13 0.23 11.92 5.09
CA TYR A 13 0.19 10.66 4.34
C TYR A 13 -0.22 9.46 5.19
N LEU A 14 0.27 9.36 6.44
CA LEU A 14 -0.10 8.27 7.34
C LEU A 14 -1.58 8.32 7.69
N ASP A 15 -2.08 9.49 8.05
CA ASP A 15 -3.49 9.71 8.42
C ASP A 15 -4.41 9.40 7.21
N HIS A 16 -4.04 9.83 6.00
CA HIS A 16 -4.77 9.50 4.78
C HIS A 16 -4.76 8.00 4.46
N ILE A 17 -3.62 7.33 4.61
CA ILE A 17 -3.50 5.89 4.38
C ILE A 17 -4.40 5.11 5.36
N GLU A 18 -4.44 5.49 6.62
CA GLU A 18 -5.29 4.82 7.62
C GLU A 18 -6.78 5.01 7.34
N ASN A 19 -7.19 6.23 6.98
CA ASN A 19 -8.59 6.54 6.66
C ASN A 19 -9.06 5.84 5.38
N SER A 20 -8.16 5.66 4.40
CA SER A 20 -8.48 5.04 3.11
C SER A 20 -8.36 3.51 3.12
N MET A 21 -7.90 2.91 4.22
CA MET A 21 -7.53 1.49 4.28
C MET A 21 -8.72 0.56 4.06
N GLN A 22 -9.89 0.86 4.65
CA GLN A 22 -11.09 0.03 4.48
C GLN A 22 -11.65 0.10 3.06
N ASP A 23 -11.67 1.29 2.46
CA ASP A 23 -12.04 1.47 1.06
C ASP A 23 -11.06 0.78 0.11
N ALA A 24 -9.77 0.75 0.49
CA ALA A 24 -8.77 -0.01 -0.25
C ALA A 24 -9.04 -1.51 -0.18
N PHE A 25 -9.53 -2.05 0.94
CA PHE A 25 -9.86 -3.48 1.03
C PHE A 25 -10.97 -3.87 0.07
N THR A 26 -12.07 -3.10 0.02
CA THR A 26 -13.21 -3.40 -0.85
C THR A 26 -12.84 -3.30 -2.33
N LYS A 27 -12.00 -2.34 -2.70
CA LYS A 27 -11.58 -2.12 -4.10
C LYS A 27 -10.44 -3.03 -4.55
N LEU A 28 -9.57 -3.48 -3.65
CA LEU A 28 -8.30 -4.12 -4.02
C LEU A 28 -8.20 -5.60 -3.65
N LEU A 29 -9.02 -6.12 -2.74
CA LEU A 29 -8.92 -7.50 -2.24
C LEU A 29 -9.99 -8.45 -2.79
N GLY A 30 -10.85 -7.95 -3.68
CA GLY A 30 -11.94 -8.72 -4.26
C GLY A 30 -13.18 -8.79 -3.36
N PRO A 31 -14.04 -9.82 -3.55
CA PRO A 31 -15.32 -9.88 -2.85
C PRO A 31 -15.14 -10.04 -1.32
N PRO A 32 -16.09 -9.52 -0.50
CA PRO A 32 -16.02 -9.61 0.96
C PRO A 32 -15.89 -11.04 1.52
N GLU A 33 -16.44 -12.01 0.79
CA GLU A 33 -16.38 -13.43 1.16
C GLU A 33 -15.07 -14.12 0.78
N GLY A 34 -14.23 -13.45 -0.01
CA GLY A 34 -12.94 -13.96 -0.43
C GLY A 34 -11.96 -14.08 0.74
N LEU A 35 -11.08 -15.08 0.66
CA LEU A 35 -10.02 -15.31 1.66
C LEU A 35 -9.16 -14.06 1.88
N LEU A 36 -8.74 -13.37 0.81
CA LEU A 36 -7.94 -12.16 0.89
C LEU A 36 -8.61 -11.08 1.73
N PHE A 37 -9.85 -10.73 1.40
CA PHE A 37 -10.60 -9.71 2.13
C PHE A 37 -10.74 -10.08 3.61
N ARG A 38 -11.17 -11.32 3.91
CA ARG A 38 -11.35 -11.81 5.28
C ARG A 38 -10.04 -11.78 6.08
N THR A 39 -8.92 -12.14 5.47
CA THR A 39 -7.60 -12.13 6.13
C THR A 39 -7.15 -10.71 6.48
N TYR A 40 -7.26 -9.76 5.55
CA TYR A 40 -6.92 -8.35 5.82
C TYR A 40 -7.87 -7.70 6.82
N LEU A 41 -9.17 -8.00 6.72
CA LEU A 41 -10.16 -7.53 7.68
C LEU A 41 -9.87 -8.08 9.09
N ARG A 42 -9.43 -9.34 9.21
CA ARG A 42 -9.04 -9.92 10.49
C ARG A 42 -7.82 -9.20 11.07
N ALA A 43 -6.81 -8.90 10.26
CA ALA A 43 -5.66 -8.11 10.69
C ALA A 43 -6.08 -6.71 11.15
N TRP A 44 -6.95 -6.04 10.40
CA TRP A 44 -7.49 -4.72 10.78
C TRP A 44 -8.26 -4.74 12.10
N LYS A 45 -9.09 -5.77 12.33
CA LYS A 45 -9.82 -5.94 13.59
C LYS A 45 -8.87 -6.09 14.78
N ILE A 46 -7.80 -6.89 14.64
CA ILE A 46 -6.78 -7.04 15.70
C ILE A 46 -6.04 -5.71 15.93
N PHE A 47 -5.70 -4.98 14.87
CA PHE A 47 -5.07 -3.66 14.98
C PHE A 47 -5.93 -2.65 15.75
N LYS A 48 -7.25 -2.68 15.58
CA LYS A 48 -8.19 -1.78 16.26
C LYS A 48 -8.61 -2.25 17.66
N ASP A 49 -8.28 -3.48 18.04
CA ASP A 49 -8.65 -4.04 19.34
C ASP A 49 -7.69 -3.52 20.43
N PRO A 50 -8.19 -2.75 21.42
CA PRO A 50 -7.38 -2.16 22.48
C PRO A 50 -6.76 -3.19 23.42
N SER A 51 -7.26 -4.43 23.43
CA SER A 51 -6.73 -5.53 24.25
C SER A 51 -5.50 -6.20 23.63
N THR A 52 -5.19 -5.90 22.36
CA THR A 52 -4.07 -6.50 21.64
C THR A 52 -2.73 -6.02 22.19
N MET A 53 -1.78 -6.95 22.32
CA MET A 53 -0.41 -6.63 22.74
C MET A 53 0.21 -5.53 21.84
N PRO A 54 0.88 -4.51 22.40
CA PRO A 54 1.43 -3.39 21.63
C PRO A 54 2.36 -3.82 20.49
N GLU A 55 3.21 -4.82 20.72
CA GLU A 55 4.11 -5.36 19.68
C GLU A 55 3.35 -5.95 18.47
N CYS A 56 2.17 -6.54 18.71
CA CYS A 56 1.32 -7.11 17.67
C CYS A 56 0.59 -6.02 16.87
N VAL A 57 0.02 -5.04 17.58
CA VAL A 57 -0.62 -3.86 16.96
C VAL A 57 0.37 -3.16 16.05
N GLU A 58 1.58 -2.92 16.56
CA GLU A 58 2.62 -2.22 15.83
C GLU A 58 3.11 -3.00 14.59
N LEU A 59 3.25 -4.32 14.69
CA LEU A 59 3.66 -5.14 13.54
C LEU A 59 2.58 -5.16 12.45
N ILE A 60 1.30 -5.32 12.81
CA ILE A 60 0.19 -5.28 11.86
C ILE A 60 0.09 -3.90 11.22
N HIS A 61 0.19 -2.83 12.01
CA HIS A 61 0.13 -1.45 11.52
C HIS A 61 1.20 -1.18 10.46
N HIS A 62 2.45 -1.49 10.75
CA HIS A 62 3.54 -1.35 9.78
C HIS A 62 3.32 -2.20 8.53
N THR A 63 2.72 -3.39 8.67
CA THR A 63 2.41 -4.29 7.56
C THR A 63 1.38 -3.69 6.62
N LEU A 64 0.26 -3.20 7.17
CA LEU A 64 -0.82 -2.59 6.39
C LEU A 64 -0.39 -1.28 5.75
N LEU A 65 0.40 -0.48 6.48
CA LEU A 65 0.96 0.76 5.97
C LEU A 65 1.95 0.52 4.82
N LEU A 66 2.81 -0.51 4.95
CA LEU A 66 3.72 -0.93 3.88
C LEU A 66 2.93 -1.43 2.66
N TRP A 67 1.90 -2.25 2.88
CA TRP A 67 1.03 -2.74 1.81
C TRP A 67 0.38 -1.58 1.04
N MET A 68 -0.26 -0.64 1.74
CA MET A 68 -0.96 0.47 1.09
C MET A 68 0.01 1.42 0.39
N SER A 69 1.14 1.75 1.02
CA SER A 69 2.14 2.61 0.37
C SER A 69 2.70 2.00 -0.92
N ILE A 70 2.85 0.67 -1.00
CA ILE A 70 3.25 -0.02 -2.24
C ILE A 70 2.12 0.01 -3.27
N ARG A 71 0.85 -0.12 -2.86
CA ARG A 71 -0.28 0.00 -3.80
C ARG A 71 -0.36 1.36 -4.46
N LEU A 72 -0.05 2.42 -3.73
CA LEU A 72 -0.04 3.79 -4.26
C LEU A 72 1.03 3.99 -5.35
N THR A 73 2.17 3.29 -5.27
CA THR A 73 3.27 3.41 -6.26
C THR A 73 3.20 2.38 -7.39
N THR A 74 2.29 1.40 -7.33
CA THR A 74 2.16 0.32 -8.34
C THR A 74 0.86 0.38 -9.13
N ARG A 75 0.08 1.46 -8.95
CA ARG A 75 -1.17 1.69 -9.67
C ARG A 75 -1.21 3.09 -10.26
N SER A 76 -1.92 3.22 -11.37
CA SER A 76 -2.14 4.51 -12.01
C SER A 76 -2.92 5.44 -11.08
N SER A 77 -2.39 6.64 -10.89
CA SER A 77 -3.00 7.72 -10.10
C SER A 77 -3.64 8.76 -11.02
N PHE A 78 -4.78 9.29 -10.60
CA PHE A 78 -5.56 10.26 -11.36
C PHE A 78 -5.89 11.45 -10.48
N ILE A 79 -5.97 12.63 -11.10
CA ILE A 79 -6.45 13.84 -10.42
C ILE A 79 -7.95 13.68 -10.20
N VAL A 80 -8.38 13.96 -8.98
CA VAL A 80 -9.78 13.99 -8.56
C VAL A 80 -10.08 15.36 -7.97
N GLY A 81 -11.21 15.96 -8.33
CA GLY A 81 -11.63 17.29 -7.87
C GLY A 81 -11.81 18.31 -9.00
N GLU A 82 -12.15 19.53 -8.62
CA GLU A 82 -12.41 20.64 -9.56
C GLU A 82 -11.12 21.21 -10.17
N GLU A 83 -10.02 21.23 -9.42
CA GLU A 83 -8.71 21.64 -9.91
C GLU A 83 -8.10 20.52 -10.74
N THR A 84 -7.86 20.80 -12.02
CA THR A 84 -7.42 19.83 -13.04
C THR A 84 -6.03 20.13 -13.59
N LEU A 85 -5.34 21.13 -13.05
CA LEU A 85 -4.06 21.66 -13.54
C LEU A 85 -4.15 22.11 -15.01
N GLY A 86 -5.34 22.58 -15.43
CA GLY A 86 -5.64 22.97 -16.82
C GLY A 86 -5.77 21.80 -17.80
N MET A 87 -5.80 20.55 -17.31
CA MET A 87 -5.90 19.35 -18.14
C MET A 87 -7.36 19.02 -18.47
N LYS A 88 -7.62 18.64 -19.73
CA LYS A 88 -8.97 18.22 -20.17
C LYS A 88 -9.24 16.76 -19.78
N GLN A 89 -10.49 16.42 -19.50
CA GLN A 89 -10.90 15.05 -19.14
C GLN A 89 -10.80 14.05 -20.31
N ASN A 90 -10.79 14.53 -21.56
CA ASN A 90 -10.71 13.71 -22.77
C ASN A 90 -9.27 13.52 -23.30
N ILE A 91 -8.25 13.68 -22.44
CA ILE A 91 -6.85 13.46 -22.82
C ILE A 91 -6.56 12.00 -23.21
N LEU A 92 -7.31 11.06 -22.63
CA LEU A 92 -7.21 9.64 -22.96
C LEU A 92 -8.27 9.28 -24.00
N ASP A 93 -7.86 8.55 -25.05
CA ASP A 93 -8.76 8.07 -26.10
C ASP A 93 -9.91 7.23 -25.54
N GLU A 94 -11.04 7.20 -26.23
CA GLU A 94 -12.24 6.42 -25.83
C GLU A 94 -11.97 4.90 -25.75
N THR A 95 -10.97 4.42 -26.48
CA THR A 95 -10.51 3.02 -26.43
C THR A 95 -9.70 2.70 -25.17
N ASN A 96 -9.28 3.72 -24.42
CA ASN A 96 -8.55 3.55 -23.17
C ASN A 96 -9.53 3.20 -22.03
N PRO A 97 -9.25 2.17 -21.20
CA PRO A 97 -10.11 1.81 -20.07
C PRO A 97 -10.23 2.92 -18.99
N ASN A 98 -9.43 3.97 -19.08
CA ASN A 98 -9.47 5.13 -18.19
C ASN A 98 -9.93 6.43 -18.89
N HIS A 99 -10.63 6.33 -20.03
CA HIS A 99 -11.26 7.49 -20.67
C HIS A 99 -12.08 8.33 -19.66
N GLY A 100 -12.05 9.65 -19.81
CA GLY A 100 -12.69 10.60 -18.90
C GLY A 100 -11.94 10.88 -17.59
N LYS A 101 -10.84 10.16 -17.30
CA LYS A 101 -9.98 10.45 -16.14
C LYS A 101 -8.78 11.30 -16.53
N ILE A 102 -8.35 12.15 -15.60
CA ILE A 102 -7.17 13.00 -15.79
C ILE A 102 -5.95 12.30 -15.14
N PRO A 103 -4.98 11.81 -15.92
CA PRO A 103 -3.80 11.17 -15.36
C PRO A 103 -2.97 12.19 -14.60
N LEU A 104 -2.36 11.76 -13.51
CA LEU A 104 -1.43 12.59 -12.76
C LEU A 104 -0.19 12.94 -13.63
N PRO A 105 0.25 14.21 -13.67
CA PRO A 105 1.45 14.60 -14.41
C PRO A 105 2.69 13.78 -14.00
N PRO A 106 3.56 13.37 -14.95
CA PRO A 106 4.70 12.49 -14.66
C PRO A 106 5.65 13.02 -13.58
N VAL A 107 5.95 14.32 -13.60
CA VAL A 107 6.85 14.94 -12.62
C VAL A 107 6.23 14.89 -11.21
N LEU A 108 4.93 15.15 -11.10
CA LEU A 108 4.22 15.10 -9.83
C LEU A 108 4.11 13.66 -9.30
N GLY A 109 3.88 12.69 -10.19
CA GLY A 109 3.93 11.26 -9.87
C GLY A 109 5.29 10.83 -9.33
N ALA A 110 6.37 11.17 -10.04
CA ALA A 110 7.73 10.85 -9.62
C ALA A 110 8.08 11.49 -8.26
N GLN A 111 7.59 12.70 -7.96
CA GLN A 111 7.78 13.33 -6.66
C GLN A 111 7.07 12.60 -5.53
N MET A 112 5.84 12.12 -5.76
CA MET A 112 5.12 11.30 -4.79
C MET A 112 5.79 9.96 -4.57
N ASP A 113 6.24 9.30 -5.64
CA ASP A 113 6.97 8.03 -5.57
C ASP A 113 8.26 8.18 -4.79
N LEU A 114 9.02 9.26 -4.99
CA LEU A 114 10.25 9.53 -4.25
C LEU A 114 9.97 9.59 -2.74
N ILE A 115 8.90 10.26 -2.33
CA ILE A 115 8.51 10.35 -0.92
C ILE A 115 8.07 8.99 -0.39
N LEU A 116 7.17 8.30 -1.09
CA LEU A 116 6.62 7.02 -0.66
C LEU A 116 7.72 5.95 -0.57
N ILE A 117 8.56 5.82 -1.59
CA ILE A 117 9.60 4.78 -1.65
C ILE A 117 10.72 5.07 -0.66
N HIS A 118 11.32 6.27 -0.71
CA HIS A 118 12.53 6.54 0.08
C HIS A 118 12.25 6.87 1.54
N HIS A 119 11.17 7.60 1.84
CA HIS A 119 10.90 8.05 3.22
C HIS A 119 9.96 7.12 4.00
N ILE A 120 9.15 6.31 3.31
CA ILE A 120 8.16 5.44 3.94
C ILE A 120 8.53 3.97 3.74
N GLN A 121 8.45 3.45 2.51
CA GLN A 121 8.61 2.02 2.23
C GLN A 121 9.99 1.47 2.65
N THR A 122 11.08 2.17 2.35
CA THR A 122 12.45 1.74 2.69
C THR A 122 12.63 1.55 4.20
N LYS A 123 12.11 2.49 4.99
CA LYS A 123 12.17 2.45 6.44
C LYS A 123 11.27 1.33 6.99
N LEU A 124 10.00 1.32 6.57
CA LEU A 124 9.01 0.34 7.02
C LEU A 124 9.43 -1.09 6.74
N ARG A 125 9.98 -1.37 5.56
CA ARG A 125 10.44 -2.71 5.19
C ARG A 125 11.49 -3.24 6.18
N ARG A 126 12.48 -2.41 6.55
CA ARG A 126 13.53 -2.82 7.49
C ARG A 126 12.98 -3.07 8.89
N GLU A 127 12.21 -2.12 9.41
CA GLU A 127 11.64 -2.20 10.76
C GLU A 127 10.64 -3.37 10.88
N LEU A 128 9.82 -3.59 9.86
CA LEU A 128 8.85 -4.68 9.83
C LEU A 128 9.53 -6.05 9.81
N LEU A 129 10.56 -6.25 9.00
CA LEU A 129 11.25 -7.54 8.91
C LEU A 129 11.98 -7.87 10.22
N ASP A 130 12.64 -6.88 10.84
CA ASP A 130 13.28 -7.05 12.15
C ASP A 130 12.26 -7.44 13.23
N LYS A 131 11.10 -6.76 13.27
CA LYS A 131 10.03 -7.06 14.24
C LYS A 131 9.38 -8.42 14.00
N LEU A 132 9.11 -8.76 12.74
CA LEU A 132 8.58 -10.07 12.37
C LEU A 132 9.53 -11.18 12.80
N GLN A 133 10.82 -11.05 12.49
CA GLN A 133 11.84 -12.02 12.89
C GLN A 133 11.90 -12.17 14.42
N LYS A 134 11.93 -11.07 15.16
CA LYS A 134 11.91 -11.10 16.64
C LYS A 134 10.67 -11.80 17.19
N MET A 135 9.48 -11.53 16.63
CA MET A 135 8.24 -12.16 17.06
C MET A 135 8.24 -13.67 16.77
N MET A 136 8.73 -14.08 15.61
CA MET A 136 8.88 -15.50 15.25
C MET A 136 9.86 -16.22 16.18
N SER A 137 11.00 -15.61 16.50
CA SER A 137 12.01 -16.20 17.40
C SER A 137 11.51 -16.37 18.83
N LYS A 138 10.56 -15.54 19.30
CA LYS A 138 9.92 -15.71 20.61
C LYS A 138 9.05 -16.98 20.69
N ASN A 139 8.63 -17.53 19.54
CA ASN A 139 7.82 -18.75 19.39
C ASN A 139 6.64 -18.86 20.39
N LYS A 140 5.93 -17.75 20.61
CA LYS A 140 4.77 -17.70 21.52
C LYS A 140 3.50 -18.08 20.76
N GLN A 141 2.73 -19.01 21.33
CA GLN A 141 1.44 -19.40 20.75
C GLN A 141 0.47 -18.22 20.66
N SER A 142 0.52 -17.29 21.61
CA SER A 142 -0.32 -16.09 21.64
C SER A 142 -0.10 -15.14 20.45
N THR A 143 1.09 -15.17 19.82
CA THR A 143 1.41 -14.32 18.67
C THR A 143 1.28 -15.04 17.33
N TRP A 144 0.98 -16.34 17.33
CA TRP A 144 0.94 -17.17 16.12
C TRP A 144 0.02 -16.61 15.03
N LEU A 145 -1.20 -16.20 15.40
CA LEU A 145 -2.16 -15.66 14.45
C LEU A 145 -1.64 -14.36 13.82
N VAL A 146 -1.02 -13.48 14.60
CA VAL A 146 -0.48 -12.21 14.12
C VAL A 146 0.66 -12.48 13.13
N THR A 147 1.59 -13.36 13.48
CA THR A 147 2.68 -13.80 12.59
C THR A 147 2.14 -14.36 11.28
N TYR A 148 1.14 -15.24 11.33
CA TYR A 148 0.49 -15.80 10.15
C TYR A 148 -0.10 -14.70 9.25
N LEU A 149 -0.90 -13.79 9.82
CA LEU A 149 -1.55 -12.71 9.07
C LEU A 149 -0.53 -11.80 8.39
N VAL A 150 0.54 -11.44 9.11
CA VAL A 150 1.61 -10.58 8.59
C VAL A 150 2.32 -11.26 7.42
N ILE A 151 2.73 -12.53 7.58
CA ILE A 151 3.38 -13.30 6.51
C ILE A 151 2.45 -13.41 5.30
N PHE A 152 1.17 -13.72 5.51
CA PHE A 152 0.19 -13.82 4.44
C PHE A 152 0.09 -12.52 3.64
N ILE A 153 -0.06 -11.37 4.33
CA ILE A 153 -0.15 -10.05 3.70
C ILE A 153 1.12 -9.73 2.91
N LEU A 154 2.31 -10.04 3.46
CA LEU A 154 3.59 -9.82 2.78
C LEU A 154 3.72 -10.69 1.52
N LEU A 155 3.36 -11.97 1.59
CA LEU A 155 3.40 -12.87 0.43
C LEU A 155 2.43 -12.43 -0.65
N HIS A 156 1.20 -12.07 -0.27
CA HIS A 156 0.23 -11.50 -1.21
C HIS A 156 0.74 -10.21 -1.83
N ASN A 157 1.45 -9.37 -1.06
CA ASN A 157 2.05 -8.16 -1.57
C ASN A 157 3.14 -8.44 -2.60
N THR A 158 4.04 -9.39 -2.33
CA THR A 158 5.05 -9.83 -3.29
C THR A 158 4.41 -10.36 -4.58
N ALA A 159 3.37 -11.19 -4.49
CA ALA A 159 2.68 -11.72 -5.66
C ALA A 159 2.12 -10.59 -6.55
N LEU A 160 1.55 -9.54 -5.94
CA LEU A 160 1.01 -8.39 -6.67
C LEU A 160 2.10 -7.53 -7.32
N ILE A 161 3.25 -7.35 -6.67
CA ILE A 161 4.41 -6.66 -7.27
C ILE A 161 4.96 -7.46 -8.46
N THR A 162 5.12 -8.77 -8.31
CA THR A 162 5.57 -9.64 -9.40
C THR A 162 4.61 -9.61 -10.59
N ALA A 163 3.29 -9.63 -10.34
CA ALA A 163 2.29 -9.50 -11.39
C ALA A 163 2.34 -8.13 -12.08
N HIS A 164 2.57 -7.06 -11.32
CA HIS A 164 2.77 -5.71 -11.87
C HIS A 164 3.99 -5.66 -12.80
N ASP A 165 5.14 -6.17 -12.35
CA ASP A 165 6.39 -6.13 -13.11
C ASP A 165 6.31 -6.99 -14.38
N ALA A 166 5.66 -8.16 -14.30
CA ALA A 166 5.38 -8.98 -15.47
C ALA A 166 4.45 -8.27 -16.49
N GLY A 167 3.41 -7.58 -15.98
CA GLY A 167 2.53 -6.78 -16.81
C GLY A 167 3.24 -5.60 -17.48
N TYR A 168 4.15 -4.94 -16.76
CA TYR A 168 4.98 -3.86 -17.28
C TYR A 168 5.94 -4.36 -18.36
N ALA A 169 6.67 -5.45 -18.12
CA ALA A 169 7.56 -6.09 -19.08
C ALA A 169 6.84 -6.46 -20.39
N LYS A 170 5.62 -7.02 -20.29
CA LYS A 170 4.79 -7.35 -21.45
C LYS A 170 4.40 -6.12 -22.27
N LYS A 171 4.01 -5.02 -21.60
CA LYS A 171 3.66 -3.74 -22.26
C LYS A 171 4.83 -3.12 -23.01
N HIS A 172 6.05 -3.32 -22.51
CA HIS A 172 7.28 -2.79 -23.09
C HIS A 172 8.04 -3.80 -23.98
N GLY A 173 7.40 -4.91 -24.36
CA GLY A 173 7.94 -5.85 -25.34
C GLY A 173 9.15 -6.66 -24.86
N MET A 174 9.41 -6.71 -23.56
CA MET A 174 10.49 -7.54 -23.01
C MET A 174 10.08 -9.01 -23.10
N LYS A 175 10.76 -9.77 -23.97
CA LYS A 175 10.51 -11.22 -24.10
C LYS A 175 10.87 -11.92 -22.78
N VAL A 176 9.90 -12.61 -22.20
CA VAL A 176 10.16 -13.57 -21.12
C VAL A 176 11.06 -14.65 -21.73
N ARG A 177 12.27 -14.76 -21.21
CA ARG A 177 13.29 -15.69 -21.70
C ARG A 177 13.07 -17.08 -21.13
#